data_AF-T1H4W8-F1
#
_entry.id   AF-T1H4W8-F1
#
_cell.length_a   1.000
_cell.length_b   1.000
_cell.length_c   1.000
_cell.angle_alpha   90.00
_cell.angle_beta   90.00
_cell.angle_gamma   90.00
#
_symmetry.space_group_name_H-M   'P 1'
#
loop_
_entity.id
_entity.type
_entity.pdbx_description
1 polymer ?
#
loop_
_entity_poly.entity_id
_entity_poly.type
_entity_poly.pdbx_seq_one_letter_code
_entity_poly.pdbx_strand_id
1 'polypeptide(L)'
;MICGSATLDLPVPELVPFRLTPQLTAILEPIGTSGLLEKSMVHVLRVLRNSKHILLACINVFVQDPIVDWFHLIKCSSGIEKKDIQAKLELRINSVQHKLEGYNPKEICISDLENSKINTNEEYLHAYII
;
A
#
# COMPACT_ATOMS: atom_id res chain seq x y z
N MET A 1 9.60 5.37 0.72
CA MET A 1 8.32 5.22 -0.03
C MET A 1 7.29 4.70 0.94
N ILE A 2 6.17 5.41 1.13
CA ILE A 2 5.16 5.07 2.14
C ILE A 2 4.17 4.05 1.55
N CYS A 3 3.65 3.12 2.38
CA CYS A 3 2.68 2.10 1.98
C CYS A 3 1.49 2.73 1.20
N GLY A 4 1.18 2.22 0.01
CA GLY A 4 0.06 2.69 -0.81
C GLY A 4 0.33 3.94 -1.67
N SER A 5 1.57 4.47 -1.68
CA SER A 5 1.87 5.64 -2.52
C SER A 5 1.72 5.35 -4.02
N ALA A 6 2.00 4.13 -4.47
CA ALA A 6 1.92 3.77 -5.88
C ALA A 6 0.49 3.67 -6.42
N THR A 7 -0.49 3.33 -5.57
CA THR A 7 -1.92 3.32 -5.93
C THR A 7 -2.56 4.72 -5.81
N LEU A 8 -2.18 5.48 -4.79
CA LEU A 8 -2.79 6.77 -4.47
C LEU A 8 -2.20 7.98 -5.20
N ASP A 9 -0.89 7.96 -5.51
CA ASP A 9 -0.17 9.15 -5.98
C ASP A 9 0.12 9.14 -7.48
N LEU A 10 0.17 7.96 -8.10
CA LEU A 10 0.53 7.82 -9.51
C LEU A 10 -0.69 8.06 -10.42
N PRO A 11 -0.49 8.64 -11.62
CA PRO A 11 -1.56 8.81 -12.59
C PRO A 11 -2.06 7.46 -13.14
N VAL A 12 -1.17 6.46 -13.21
CA VAL A 12 -1.50 5.08 -13.52
C VAL A 12 -1.22 4.25 -12.26
N PRO A 13 -2.23 3.63 -11.64
CA PRO A 13 -2.09 2.99 -10.35
C PRO A 13 -1.44 1.60 -10.48
N GLU A 14 -0.63 1.22 -9.50
CA GLU A 14 -0.09 -0.13 -9.42
C GLU A 14 -1.05 -1.06 -8.66
N LEU A 15 -1.67 -2.02 -9.37
CA LEU A 15 -2.68 -2.92 -8.78
C LEU A 15 -2.10 -4.18 -8.14
N VAL A 16 -0.83 -4.50 -8.45
CA VAL A 16 -0.19 -5.73 -7.96
C VAL A 16 0.51 -5.48 -6.63
N PRO A 17 0.37 -6.39 -5.65
CA PRO A 17 0.95 -6.19 -4.31
C PRO A 17 2.48 -6.39 -4.29
N PHE A 18 3.01 -7.20 -5.21
CA PHE A 18 4.44 -7.42 -5.39
C PHE A 18 4.72 -7.90 -6.81
N ARG A 19 6.00 -7.80 -7.21
CA ARG A 19 6.45 -8.20 -8.54
C ARG A 19 6.72 -9.71 -8.57
N LEU A 20 5.87 -10.45 -9.27
CA LEU A 20 6.07 -11.87 -9.61
C LEU A 20 5.94 -12.03 -11.12
N THR A 21 7.08 -12.03 -11.82
CA THR A 21 7.12 -12.10 -13.29
C THR A 21 7.36 -13.53 -13.78
N PRO A 22 7.07 -13.84 -15.06
CA PRO A 22 7.37 -15.14 -15.65
C PRO A 22 8.82 -15.60 -15.48
N GLN A 23 9.77 -14.67 -15.49
CA GLN A 23 11.20 -14.94 -15.27
C GLN A 23 11.46 -15.45 -13.85
N LEU A 24 10.75 -14.89 -12.85
CA LEU A 24 10.87 -15.34 -11.46
C LEU A 24 10.17 -16.67 -11.24
N THR A 25 9.03 -16.91 -11.90
CA THR A 25 8.35 -18.20 -11.82
C THR A 25 9.15 -19.31 -12.51
N ALA A 26 9.81 -19.02 -13.63
CA ALA A 26 10.66 -19.96 -14.34
C ALA A 26 11.85 -20.45 -13.48
N ILE A 27 12.43 -19.57 -12.66
CA ILE A 27 13.52 -19.95 -11.73
C ILE A 27 13.02 -20.91 -10.63
N LEU A 28 11.73 -20.89 -10.32
CA LEU A 28 11.13 -21.74 -9.28
C LEU A 28 10.72 -23.13 -9.81
N GLU A 29 10.80 -23.38 -11.12
CA GLU A 29 10.53 -24.70 -11.69
C GLU A 29 11.62 -25.72 -11.33
N PRO A 30 11.28 -27.02 -11.12
CA PRO A 30 9.96 -27.64 -11.31
C PRO A 30 9.02 -27.52 -10.10
N ILE A 31 9.47 -26.96 -8.98
CA ILE A 31 8.73 -26.92 -7.71
C ILE A 31 7.56 -25.93 -7.77
N GLY A 32 7.70 -24.87 -8.57
CA GLY A 32 6.72 -23.79 -8.70
C GLY A 32 6.71 -22.84 -7.50
N THR A 33 5.75 -21.92 -7.50
CA THR A 33 5.63 -20.87 -6.47
C THR A 33 5.12 -21.39 -5.12
N SER A 34 4.36 -22.49 -5.13
CA SER A 34 3.75 -23.08 -3.92
C SER A 34 4.72 -23.87 -3.05
N GLY A 35 5.99 -23.94 -3.44
CA GLY A 35 7.04 -24.55 -2.63
C GLY A 35 7.60 -23.58 -1.58
N LEU A 36 8.86 -23.20 -1.77
CA LEU A 36 9.62 -22.43 -0.79
C LEU A 36 9.09 -20.99 -0.64
N LEU A 37 8.71 -20.37 -1.75
CA LEU A 37 8.26 -18.97 -1.78
C LEU A 37 6.98 -18.80 -0.95
N GLU A 38 5.93 -19.56 -1.26
CA GLU A 38 4.66 -19.49 -0.55
C GLU A 38 4.83 -19.77 0.96
N LYS A 39 5.54 -20.84 1.33
CA LYS A 39 5.75 -21.20 2.74
C LYS A 39 6.49 -20.11 3.51
N SER A 40 7.52 -19.53 2.91
CA SER A 40 8.28 -18.44 3.50
C SER A 40 7.40 -17.20 3.70
N MET A 41 6.63 -16.81 2.67
CA MET A 41 5.72 -15.67 2.74
C MET A 41 4.62 -15.86 3.79
N VAL A 42 4.02 -17.04 3.88
CA VAL A 42 3.02 -17.36 4.91
C VAL A 42 3.63 -17.26 6.31
N HIS A 43 4.85 -17.76 6.51
CA HIS A 43 5.53 -17.69 7.81
C HIS A 43 5.83 -16.24 8.20
N VAL A 44 6.39 -15.45 7.28
CA VAL A 44 6.67 -14.03 7.49
C VAL A 44 5.38 -13.28 7.81
N LEU A 45 4.33 -13.47 7.01
CA LEU A 45 3.04 -12.80 7.22
C LEU A 45 2.43 -13.16 8.58
N ARG A 46 2.53 -14.41 9.02
CA ARG A 46 2.07 -14.84 10.35
C ARG A 46 2.82 -14.11 11.46
N VAL A 47 4.14 -14.01 11.38
CA VAL A 47 4.95 -13.29 12.37
C VAL A 47 4.58 -11.80 12.38
N LEU A 48 4.44 -11.17 11.21
CA LEU A 48 4.04 -9.76 11.12
C LEU A 48 2.66 -9.50 11.74
N ARG A 49 1.69 -10.39 11.53
CA ARG A 49 0.35 -10.29 12.13
C ARG A 49 0.37 -10.52 13.64
N ASN A 50 1.17 -11.46 14.12
CA ASN A 50 1.34 -11.70 15.56
C ASN A 50 1.95 -10.49 16.28
N SER A 51 2.91 -9.82 15.64
CA SER A 51 3.59 -8.64 16.17
C SER A 51 3.02 -7.31 15.63
N LYS A 52 1.73 -7.28 15.24
CA LYS A 52 1.10 -6.11 14.61
C LYS A 52 1.20 -4.82 15.44
N HIS A 53 1.16 -4.93 16.76
CA HIS A 53 1.20 -3.77 17.68
C HIS A 53 2.53 -3.01 17.58
N ILE A 54 3.66 -3.72 17.45
CA ILE A 54 4.98 -3.13 17.29
C ILE A 54 5.06 -2.42 15.94
N LEU A 55 4.61 -3.10 14.89
CA LEU A 55 4.65 -2.55 13.53
C LEU A 55 3.79 -1.28 13.41
N LEU A 56 2.59 -1.27 13.98
CA LEU A 56 1.72 -0.09 14.02
C LEU A 56 2.34 1.05 14.83
N ALA A 57 2.95 0.76 15.97
CA ALA A 57 3.66 1.77 16.76
C ALA A 57 4.82 2.38 15.96
N CYS A 58 5.64 1.56 15.28
CA CYS A 58 6.71 2.07 14.42
C CYS A 58 6.17 2.94 13.28
N ILE A 59 5.10 2.51 12.60
CA ILE A 59 4.51 3.27 11.49
C ILE A 59 3.93 4.59 11.98
N ASN A 60 3.27 4.61 13.14
CA ASN A 60 2.76 5.85 13.74
C ASN A 60 3.89 6.84 14.04
N VAL A 61 5.04 6.36 14.55
CA VAL A 61 6.22 7.21 14.77
C VAL A 61 6.76 7.75 13.44
N PHE A 62 6.85 6.93 12.40
CA PHE A 62 7.31 7.37 11.08
C PHE A 62 6.36 8.39 10.42
N VAL A 63 5.06 8.29 10.66
CA VAL A 63 4.06 9.25 10.15
C VAL A 63 4.15 10.59 10.87
N GLN A 64 4.46 10.58 12.17
CA GLN A 64 4.62 11.78 12.99
C GLN A 64 6.01 12.40 12.90
N ASP A 65 6.92 11.83 12.09
CA ASP A 65 8.28 12.33 11.95
C ASP A 65 8.29 13.66 11.16
N PRO A 66 8.77 14.77 11.77
CA PRO A 66 8.80 16.09 11.14
C PRO A 66 9.66 16.16 9.86
N ILE A 67 10.54 15.18 9.61
CA ILE A 67 11.31 15.09 8.37
C ILE A 67 10.40 14.70 7.19
N VAL A 68 9.40 13.86 7.43
CA VAL A 68 8.40 13.49 6.39
C VAL A 68 7.56 14.71 6.03
N ASP A 69 7.15 15.50 7.03
CA ASP A 69 6.46 16.79 6.83
C ASP A 69 7.32 17.78 6.03
N TRP A 70 8.63 17.83 6.27
CA TRP A 70 9.55 18.69 5.53
C TRP A 70 9.68 18.32 4.05
N PHE A 71 9.75 17.03 3.71
CA PHE A 71 9.72 16.58 2.30
C PHE A 71 8.39 16.92 1.62
N HIS A 72 7.27 16.83 2.34
CA HIS A 72 5.98 17.29 1.83
C HIS A 72 5.97 18.82 1.63
N LEU A 73 6.51 19.58 2.57
CA LEU A 73 6.58 21.05 2.50
C LEU A 73 7.42 21.55 1.32
N ILE A 74 8.60 20.94 1.07
CA ILE A 74 9.47 21.30 -0.06
C ILE A 74 8.81 20.98 -1.41
N LYS A 75 8.04 19.88 -1.48
CA LYS A 75 7.32 19.50 -2.70
C LYS A 75 6.06 20.35 -2.93
N CYS A 76 5.52 20.96 -1.87
CA CYS A 76 4.28 21.73 -1.86
C CYS A 76 4.54 23.22 -1.65
N SER A 77 5.35 23.86 -2.52
CA SER A 77 5.35 25.32 -2.68
C SER A 77 4.03 25.86 -3.25
N SER A 78 3.06 24.97 -3.54
CA SER A 78 1.71 25.26 -4.03
C SER A 78 0.63 24.84 -3.02
N GLY A 79 0.39 25.66 -2.00
CA GLY A 79 -0.91 25.79 -1.31
C GLY A 79 -1.71 24.54 -0.89
N ILE A 80 -1.08 23.43 -0.52
CA ILE A 80 -1.82 22.26 0.00
C ILE A 80 -2.15 22.49 1.48
N GLU A 81 -3.43 22.41 1.83
CA GLU A 81 -3.86 22.55 3.22
C GLU A 81 -3.34 21.38 4.06
N LYS A 82 -2.83 21.68 5.27
CA LYS A 82 -2.36 20.66 6.22
C LYS A 82 -3.41 19.58 6.53
N LYS A 83 -4.70 19.91 6.36
CA LYS A 83 -5.84 19.00 6.55
C LYS A 83 -5.86 17.86 5.53
N ASP A 84 -5.58 18.13 4.26
CA ASP A 84 -5.59 17.10 3.21
C ASP A 84 -4.45 16.10 3.40
N ILE A 85 -3.30 16.60 3.88
CA ILE A 85 -2.14 15.77 4.21
C ILE A 85 -2.50 14.83 5.37
N GLN A 86 -3.12 15.36 6.43
CA GLN A 86 -3.56 14.57 7.58
C GLN A 86 -4.55 13.48 7.18
N ALA A 87 -5.58 13.80 6.39
CA ALA A 87 -6.56 12.82 5.92
C ALA A 87 -5.91 11.70 5.10
N LYS A 88 -4.94 12.04 4.25
CA LYS A 88 -4.20 11.06 3.44
C LYS A 88 -3.30 10.15 4.28
N LEU A 89 -2.74 10.66 5.37
CA LEU A 89 -1.94 9.86 6.30
C LEU A 89 -2.82 8.88 7.07
N GLU A 90 -4.00 9.30 7.50
CA GLU A 90 -4.98 8.44 8.18
C GLU A 90 -5.45 7.29 7.29
N LEU A 91 -5.74 7.56 6.01
CA LEU A 91 -6.05 6.52 5.04
C LEU A 91 -4.93 5.47 4.94
N ARG A 92 -3.67 5.90 4.91
CA ARG A 92 -2.51 4.99 4.83
C ARG A 92 -2.36 4.13 6.08
N ILE A 93 -2.62 4.69 7.26
CA ILE A 93 -2.63 3.94 8.52
C ILE A 93 -3.75 2.89 8.50
N ASN A 94 -4.96 3.27 8.07
CA ASN A 94 -6.09 2.34 7.96
C ASN A 94 -5.81 1.21 6.96
N SER A 95 -5.24 1.51 5.79
CA SER A 95 -4.85 0.48 4.81
C SER A 95 -3.81 -0.47 5.38
N VAL A 96 -2.86 0.00 6.21
CA VAL A 96 -1.91 -0.88 6.92
C VAL A 96 -2.62 -1.73 7.97
N GLN A 97 -3.53 -1.16 8.76
CA GLN A 97 -4.30 -1.90 9.76
C GLN A 97 -5.10 -3.03 9.12
N HIS A 98 -5.85 -2.75 8.06
CA HIS A 98 -6.61 -3.77 7.32
C HIS A 98 -5.69 -4.87 6.75
N LYS A 99 -4.49 -4.53 6.25
CA LYS A 99 -3.50 -5.53 5.79
C LYS A 99 -3.06 -6.47 6.93
N LEU A 100 -2.88 -5.95 8.14
CA LEU A 100 -2.46 -6.72 9.32
C LEU A 100 -3.59 -7.52 9.95
N GLU A 101 -4.84 -7.05 9.83
CA GLU A 101 -6.03 -7.77 10.30
C GLU A 101 -6.41 -8.93 9.37
N GLY A 102 -5.94 -8.89 8.13
CA GLY A 102 -6.12 -9.98 7.17
C GLY A 102 -7.28 -9.79 6.22
N TYR A 103 -7.66 -8.53 5.97
CA TYR A 103 -8.59 -8.18 4.89
C TYR A 103 -8.05 -8.62 3.53
N ASN A 104 -8.97 -8.81 2.58
CA ASN A 104 -8.62 -9.20 1.24
C ASN A 104 -7.82 -8.07 0.55
N PRO A 105 -6.63 -8.36 -0.02
CA PRO A 105 -5.86 -7.35 -0.75
C PRO A 105 -6.63 -6.65 -1.87
N LYS A 106 -7.60 -7.33 -2.50
CA LYS A 106 -8.47 -6.74 -3.54
C LYS A 106 -9.29 -5.58 -2.97
N GLU A 107 -9.93 -5.79 -1.83
CA GLU A 107 -10.78 -4.78 -1.19
C GLU A 107 -9.97 -3.55 -0.78
N ILE A 108 -8.76 -3.76 -0.26
CA ILE A 108 -7.86 -2.68 0.12
C ILE A 108 -7.42 -1.88 -1.11
N CYS A 109 -7.13 -2.54 -2.22
CA CYS A 109 -6.78 -1.85 -3.47
C CYS A 109 -7.96 -1.05 -4.03
N ILE A 110 -9.18 -1.57 -3.95
CA ILE A 110 -10.38 -0.84 -4.36
C ILE A 110 -10.57 0.41 -3.49
N SER A 111 -10.45 0.27 -2.16
CA SER A 111 -10.55 1.43 -1.27
C SER A 111 -9.43 2.45 -1.52
N ASP A 112 -8.22 2.01 -1.85
CA ASP A 112 -7.12 2.91 -2.21
C ASP A 112 -7.41 3.62 -3.56
N LEU A 113 -8.04 2.94 -4.52
CA LEU A 113 -8.40 3.53 -5.83
C LEU A 113 -9.52 4.57 -5.73
N GLU A 114 -10.54 4.31 -4.92
CA GLU A 114 -11.66 5.24 -4.66
C GLU A 114 -11.16 6.55 -4.04
N ASN A 115 -10.12 6.46 -3.21
CA ASN A 115 -9.46 7.60 -2.56
C ASN A 115 -8.32 8.22 -3.39
N SER A 116 -8.05 7.69 -4.59
CA SER A 116 -7.01 8.19 -5.50
C SER A 116 -7.53 9.32 -6.38
N LYS A 117 -6.60 10.04 -7.02
CA LYS A 117 -6.90 11.11 -7.99
C LYS A 117 -7.68 10.61 -9.22
N ILE A 118 -7.74 9.30 -9.43
CA ILE A 118 -8.43 8.65 -10.57
C ILE A 118 -9.96 8.75 -10.43
N ASN A 119 -10.47 8.91 -9.20
CA ASN A 119 -11.90 9.06 -8.94
C ASN A 119 -12.53 10.27 -9.65
N THR A 120 -11.74 11.25 -10.09
CA THR A 120 -12.25 12.38 -10.89
C THR A 120 -12.81 11.94 -12.24
N ASN A 121 -12.42 10.77 -12.74
CA ASN A 121 -12.96 10.18 -13.97
C ASN A 121 -13.61 8.82 -13.69
N GLU A 122 -14.93 8.83 -13.47
CA GLU A 122 -15.72 7.64 -13.10
C GLU A 122 -15.60 6.48 -14.11
N GLU A 123 -15.45 6.79 -15.41
CA GLU A 123 -15.27 5.78 -16.46
C GLU A 123 -14.01 4.92 -16.24
N TYR A 124 -12.88 5.55 -15.89
CA TYR A 124 -11.63 4.83 -15.64
C TYR A 124 -11.68 4.08 -14.32
N LEU A 125 -12.30 4.66 -13.29
CA LEU A 125 -12.46 3.99 -12.01
C LEU A 125 -13.28 2.69 -12.16
N HIS A 126 -14.40 2.75 -12.89
CA HIS A 126 -15.21 1.58 -13.17
C HIS A 126 -14.44 0.51 -13.95
N ALA A 127 -13.61 0.90 -14.93
CA ALA A 127 -12.76 -0.02 -15.68
C ALA A 127 -11.74 -0.77 -14.81
N TYR A 128 -11.28 -0.17 -13.70
CA TYR A 128 -10.34 -0.80 -12.76
C TYR A 128 -11.00 -1.71 -11.72
N ILE A 129 -12.31 -1.57 -11.48
CA ILE A 129 -13.02 -2.28 -10.40
C ILE A 129 -13.72 -3.57 -10.91
N ILE A 130 -13.98 -3.68 -12.22
CA ILE A 130 -14.52 -4.89 -12.89
C ILE A 130 -13.54 -6.06 -12.78
#